data_AF-A0A2M7D662-F1
#
_entry.id   AF-A0A2M7D662-F1
#
_cell.length_a   1.000
_cell.length_b   1.000
_cell.length_c   1.000
_cell.angle_alpha   90.00
_cell.angle_beta   90.00
_cell.angle_gamma   90.00
#
_symmetry.space_group_name_H-M   'P 1'
#
loop_
_entity.id
_entity.type
_entity.pdbx_description
1 polymer ?
#
loop_
_entity_poly.entity_id
_entity_poly.type
_entity_poly.pdbx_seq_one_letter_code
_entity_poly.pdbx_strand_id
1 'polypeptide(L)'
;MKQDYFSCEIVGINGEIHFYIRGLRKYRDMVEAQVYSQYSHAEIREVPDYVFNVPLNLPNKNWDMWGCKLELDREDYYPLRTYPLLIDLTKTDQPFLDPLAGLMEVMSKLRQGEQIWIQILLRPIEDKWREKARALADKLFGRQPKPKAEGLIKFDIRTWFESISNVLHEIFTNQPGPYAGVAEEEKKDRALLMMLSPAERDIVAGIEEKAGKKGFGCKVQWGYLFKKEMMSMGNVAAVMGIINQFAHLNMNSLKPVRKTITARAYYLFTEQRKFYKKRVLMRWMRSRSLWEDGYILNIEELASLYHFPTIGVKAPATPYIDVKKGGPPVDLPML
;
A
#
# COMPACT_ATOMS: atom_id res chain seq x y z
N MET A 1 21.82 3.90 2.33
CA MET A 1 21.42 4.99 1.41
C MET A 1 19.92 4.84 1.15
N LYS A 2 19.10 5.89 1.24
CA LYS A 2 17.65 5.76 0.97
C LYS A 2 17.46 5.46 -0.52
N GLN A 3 16.64 4.45 -0.85
CA GLN A 3 16.31 4.09 -2.23
C GLN A 3 15.49 5.20 -2.90
N ASP A 4 15.53 5.22 -4.23
CA ASP A 4 14.64 6.05 -5.03
C ASP A 4 13.17 5.62 -4.84
N TYR A 5 12.25 6.53 -5.10
CA TYR A 5 10.82 6.31 -4.85
C TYR A 5 9.99 6.63 -6.10
N PHE A 6 8.82 6.01 -6.15
CA PHE A 6 7.82 6.19 -7.20
C PHE A 6 6.57 6.84 -6.63
N SER A 7 5.75 7.44 -7.50
CA SER A 7 4.40 7.90 -7.18
C SER A 7 3.43 7.22 -8.13
N CYS A 8 2.57 6.38 -7.58
CA CYS A 8 1.44 5.79 -8.29
C CYS A 8 0.19 6.61 -7.98
N GLU A 9 -0.48 7.13 -9.00
CA GLU A 9 -1.51 8.15 -8.83
C GLU A 9 -2.77 7.79 -9.62
N ILE A 10 -3.93 7.96 -8.98
CA ILE A 10 -5.24 7.85 -9.59
C ILE A 10 -5.83 9.24 -9.60
N VAL A 11 -6.14 9.75 -10.78
CA VAL A 11 -6.52 11.14 -10.98
C VAL A 11 -7.79 11.20 -11.83
N GLY A 12 -8.86 11.73 -11.25
CA GLY A 12 -10.08 12.08 -11.96
C GLY A 12 -10.02 13.55 -12.39
N ILE A 13 -10.16 13.84 -13.68
CA ILE A 13 -10.19 15.21 -14.23
C ILE A 13 -11.43 15.34 -15.10
N ASN A 14 -12.37 16.21 -14.72
CA ASN A 14 -13.59 16.48 -15.50
C ASN A 14 -14.41 15.23 -15.89
N GLY A 15 -14.38 14.18 -15.07
CA GLY A 15 -15.07 12.91 -15.35
C GLY A 15 -14.18 11.84 -15.99
N GLU A 16 -13.00 12.19 -16.48
CA GLU A 16 -12.04 11.23 -17.05
C GLU A 16 -11.09 10.70 -15.99
N ILE A 17 -10.85 9.40 -16.00
CA ILE A 17 -9.98 8.72 -15.04
C ILE A 17 -8.63 8.45 -15.69
N HIS A 18 -7.56 8.88 -15.03
CA HIS A 18 -6.20 8.65 -15.47
C HIS A 18 -5.38 7.96 -14.37
N PHE A 19 -4.59 6.98 -14.80
CA PHE A 19 -3.59 6.33 -13.97
C PHE A 19 -2.21 6.85 -14.36
N TYR A 20 -1.46 7.39 -13.40
CA TYR A 20 -0.12 7.90 -13.62
C TYR A 20 0.89 7.13 -12.78
N ILE A 21 2.06 6.88 -13.36
CA ILE A 21 3.24 6.41 -12.63
C ILE A 21 4.36 7.42 -12.86
N ARG A 22 4.83 8.04 -11.78
CA ARG A 22 5.94 8.99 -11.80
C ARG A 22 7.16 8.37 -11.13
N GLY A 23 8.30 8.38 -11.82
CA GLY A 23 9.57 7.91 -11.30
C GLY A 23 10.75 8.56 -12.00
N LEU A 24 11.97 8.16 -11.64
CA LEU A 24 13.18 8.58 -12.36
C LEU A 24 13.23 7.91 -13.74
N ARG A 25 13.71 8.66 -14.74
CA ARG A 25 13.78 8.22 -16.15
C ARG A 25 14.51 6.89 -16.34
N LYS A 26 15.52 6.59 -15.51
CA LYS A 26 16.28 5.32 -15.54
C LYS A 26 15.43 4.07 -15.25
N TYR A 27 14.26 4.22 -14.64
CA TYR A 27 13.35 3.11 -14.32
C TYR A 27 12.19 2.98 -15.31
N ARG A 28 12.14 3.81 -16.36
CA ARG A 28 11.05 3.84 -17.32
C ARG A 28 10.83 2.46 -17.97
N ASP A 29 11.87 1.90 -18.58
CA ASP A 29 11.78 0.64 -19.32
C ASP A 29 11.36 -0.52 -18.40
N MET A 30 11.83 -0.51 -17.14
CA MET A 30 11.41 -1.45 -16.12
C MET A 30 9.91 -1.35 -15.81
N VAL A 31 9.40 -0.13 -15.61
CA VAL A 31 7.98 0.10 -15.33
C VAL A 31 7.12 -0.30 -16.53
N GLU A 32 7.51 0.11 -17.75
CA GLU A 32 6.79 -0.22 -18.97
C GLU A 32 6.70 -1.74 -19.17
N ALA A 33 7.82 -2.46 -19.03
CA ALA A 33 7.85 -3.91 -19.16
C ALA A 33 6.95 -4.62 -18.12
N GLN A 34 6.94 -4.15 -16.87
CA GLN A 34 6.10 -4.73 -15.82
C GLN A 34 4.60 -4.51 -16.12
N VAL A 35 4.22 -3.31 -16.56
CA VAL A 35 2.83 -3.02 -16.94
C VAL A 35 2.40 -3.86 -18.14
N TYR A 36 3.20 -3.94 -19.20
CA TYR A 36 2.88 -4.75 -20.38
C TYR A 36 2.80 -6.25 -20.07
N SER A 37 3.57 -6.74 -19.09
CA SER A 37 3.52 -8.16 -18.69
C SER A 37 2.17 -8.59 -18.10
N GLN A 38 1.49 -7.68 -17.41
CA GLN A 38 0.18 -7.93 -16.78
C GLN A 38 -0.98 -7.44 -17.66
N TYR A 39 -0.75 -6.36 -18.41
CA TYR A 39 -1.74 -5.68 -19.25
C TYR A 39 -1.19 -5.53 -20.67
N SER A 40 -1.21 -6.62 -21.43
CA SER A 40 -0.67 -6.67 -22.81
C SER A 40 -1.38 -5.73 -23.80
N HIS A 41 -2.57 -5.22 -23.45
CA HIS A 41 -3.35 -4.28 -24.24
C HIS A 41 -3.28 -2.83 -23.73
N ALA A 42 -2.55 -2.56 -22.65
CA ALA A 42 -2.36 -1.19 -22.17
C ALA A 42 -1.54 -0.38 -23.20
N GLU A 43 -1.84 0.91 -23.37
CA GLU A 43 -0.96 1.82 -24.09
C GLU A 43 -0.36 2.81 -23.10
N ILE A 44 0.97 2.80 -22.97
CA ILE A 44 1.69 3.68 -22.06
C ILE A 44 2.19 4.89 -22.85
N ARG A 45 1.87 6.11 -22.37
CA ARG A 45 2.31 7.37 -22.98
C ARG A 45 2.95 8.26 -21.93
N GLU A 46 4.06 8.90 -22.31
CA GLU A 46 4.64 9.97 -21.52
C GLU A 46 3.81 11.24 -21.74
N VAL A 47 3.38 11.87 -20.64
CA VAL A 47 2.56 13.08 -20.68
C VAL A 47 3.14 14.15 -19.75
N PRO A 48 2.88 15.44 -20.05
CA PRO A 48 3.16 16.51 -19.10
C PRO A 48 2.44 16.28 -17.76
N ASP A 49 3.09 16.64 -16.67
CA ASP A 49 2.56 16.40 -15.33
C ASP A 49 1.30 17.25 -15.06
N TYR A 50 0.17 16.57 -14.84
CA TYR A 50 -1.15 17.16 -14.64
C TYR A 50 -1.19 18.18 -13.50
N VAL A 51 -0.28 18.07 -12.54
CA VAL A 51 -0.17 19.00 -11.41
C VAL A 51 0.03 20.45 -11.87
N PHE A 52 0.68 20.66 -13.01
CA PHE A 52 0.93 22.01 -13.54
C PHE A 52 -0.29 22.62 -14.22
N ASN A 53 -1.32 21.82 -14.52
CA ASN A 53 -2.59 22.31 -15.07
C ASN A 53 -3.41 23.10 -14.04
N VAL A 54 -3.02 23.04 -12.76
CA VAL A 54 -3.70 23.73 -11.66
C VAL A 54 -2.75 24.77 -11.03
N PRO A 55 -3.22 26.00 -10.77
CA PRO A 55 -2.40 27.05 -10.21
C PRO A 55 -1.83 26.68 -8.82
N LEU A 56 -0.58 27.05 -8.57
CA LEU A 56 0.11 26.76 -7.29
C LEU A 56 -0.54 27.47 -6.09
N ASN A 57 -1.10 28.65 -6.32
CA ASN A 57 -1.53 29.59 -5.28
C ASN A 57 -2.93 29.26 -4.72
N LEU A 58 -3.27 27.97 -4.60
CA LEU A 58 -4.52 27.50 -4.01
C LEU A 58 -4.58 27.80 -2.50
N PRO A 59 -5.73 28.25 -1.97
CA PRO A 59 -6.93 28.63 -2.72
C PRO A 59 -6.80 30.04 -3.32
N ASN A 60 -7.40 30.28 -4.48
CA ASN A 60 -7.37 31.57 -5.17
C ASN A 60 -8.80 32.07 -5.47
N LYS A 61 -8.98 33.04 -6.37
CA LYS A 61 -10.32 33.57 -6.69
C LYS A 61 -11.25 32.50 -7.27
N ASN A 62 -10.72 31.64 -8.15
CA ASN A 62 -11.52 30.73 -8.95
C ASN A 62 -11.51 29.29 -8.40
N TRP A 63 -10.41 28.88 -7.79
CA TRP A 63 -10.17 27.53 -7.32
C TRP A 63 -10.08 27.45 -5.80
N ASP A 64 -10.61 26.35 -5.28
CA ASP A 64 -10.45 25.91 -3.91
C ASP A 64 -10.12 24.41 -3.86
N MET A 65 -9.74 23.91 -2.68
CA MET A 65 -9.41 22.51 -2.49
C MET A 65 -9.83 21.99 -1.12
N TRP A 66 -10.20 20.72 -1.10
CA TRP A 66 -10.28 19.88 0.08
C TRP A 66 -9.17 18.82 0.00
N GLY A 67 -8.58 18.38 1.11
CA GLY A 67 -7.64 17.27 1.07
C GLY A 67 -7.07 16.89 2.42
N CYS A 68 -6.38 15.76 2.47
CA CYS A 68 -5.67 15.29 3.65
C CYS A 68 -4.55 14.31 3.31
N LYS A 69 -3.63 14.12 4.27
CA LYS A 69 -2.75 12.94 4.30
C LYS A 69 -3.46 11.82 5.04
N LEU A 70 -3.25 10.58 4.62
CA LEU A 70 -3.72 9.40 5.34
C LEU A 70 -2.58 8.86 6.22
N GLU A 71 -2.93 8.30 7.37
CA GLU A 71 -2.05 7.56 8.28
C GLU A 71 -2.73 6.25 8.68
N LEU A 72 -1.94 5.28 9.16
CA LEU A 72 -2.48 4.07 9.74
C LEU A 72 -3.05 4.37 11.14
N ASP A 73 -4.11 3.66 11.53
CA ASP A 73 -4.71 3.81 12.85
C ASP A 73 -3.87 3.15 13.95
N ARG A 74 -3.32 1.98 13.63
CA ARG A 74 -2.43 1.19 14.49
C ARG A 74 -1.02 1.12 13.91
N GLU A 75 -0.10 0.48 14.65
CA GLU A 75 1.27 0.24 14.21
C GLU A 75 1.33 -0.43 12.83
N ASP A 76 2.40 -0.13 12.09
CA ASP A 76 2.62 -0.55 10.71
C ASP A 76 2.57 -2.07 10.48
N TYR A 77 2.76 -2.87 11.53
CA TYR A 77 2.80 -4.33 11.43
C TYR A 77 1.42 -4.96 11.28
N TYR A 78 0.35 -4.25 11.69
CA TYR A 78 -1.01 -4.71 11.45
C TYR A 78 -1.37 -4.51 9.97
N PRO A 79 -1.90 -5.53 9.29
CA PRO A 79 -2.31 -5.40 7.90
C PRO A 79 -3.61 -4.62 7.74
N LEU A 80 -3.75 -3.98 6.58
CA LEU A 80 -5.03 -3.49 6.05
C LEU A 80 -5.82 -4.65 5.45
N ARG A 81 -7.10 -4.41 5.18
CA ARG A 81 -7.91 -5.37 4.42
C ARG A 81 -7.41 -5.40 2.97
N THR A 82 -6.89 -6.55 2.55
CA THR A 82 -6.35 -6.76 1.21
C THR A 82 -7.41 -7.26 0.23
N TYR A 83 -7.12 -7.13 -1.06
CA TYR A 83 -7.95 -7.56 -2.19
C TYR A 83 -8.50 -9.00 -2.07
N PRO A 84 -7.73 -10.03 -1.64
CA PRO A 84 -8.29 -11.37 -1.44
C PRO A 84 -9.44 -11.43 -0.42
N LEU A 85 -9.43 -10.53 0.58
CA LEU A 85 -10.49 -10.41 1.59
C LEU A 85 -11.65 -9.49 1.15
N LEU A 86 -11.49 -8.77 0.03
CA LEU A 86 -12.53 -7.94 -0.56
C LEU A 86 -13.34 -8.71 -1.61
N ILE A 87 -12.78 -9.80 -2.14
CA ILE A 87 -13.43 -10.64 -3.13
C ILE A 87 -14.07 -11.84 -2.49
N ASP A 88 -15.33 -12.04 -2.85
CA ASP A 88 -16.07 -13.23 -2.52
C ASP A 88 -15.77 -14.33 -3.55
N LEU A 89 -14.76 -15.16 -3.27
CA LEU A 89 -14.35 -16.29 -4.11
C LEU A 89 -15.47 -17.34 -4.28
N THR A 90 -16.57 -17.26 -3.54
CA THR A 90 -17.68 -18.22 -3.59
C THR A 90 -18.74 -17.90 -4.65
N LYS A 91 -18.69 -16.70 -5.25
CA LYS A 91 -19.66 -16.27 -6.29
C LYS A 91 -19.15 -16.59 -7.70
N THR A 92 -19.62 -17.71 -8.24
CA THR A 92 -19.22 -18.27 -9.54
C THR A 92 -19.59 -17.40 -10.75
N ASP A 93 -20.66 -16.58 -10.65
CA ASP A 93 -21.19 -15.83 -11.81
C ASP A 93 -20.59 -14.43 -12.03
N GLN A 94 -20.10 -13.76 -10.97
CA GLN A 94 -19.37 -12.48 -11.07
C GLN A 94 -18.34 -12.38 -9.93
N PRO A 95 -17.20 -13.07 -10.04
CA PRO A 95 -16.28 -13.25 -8.91
C PRO A 95 -15.44 -11.99 -8.59
N PHE A 96 -15.52 -10.90 -9.35
CA PHE A 96 -14.60 -9.76 -9.21
C PHE A 96 -15.37 -8.45 -9.01
N LEU A 97 -15.62 -8.08 -7.75
CA LEU A 97 -15.94 -6.70 -7.41
C LEU A 97 -14.62 -5.97 -7.18
N ASP A 98 -14.24 -5.14 -8.15
CA ASP A 98 -13.01 -4.35 -8.06
C ASP A 98 -13.09 -3.36 -6.88
N PRO A 99 -12.13 -3.39 -5.92
CA PRO A 99 -12.09 -2.41 -4.82
C PRO A 99 -12.10 -0.95 -5.27
N LEU A 100 -11.57 -0.65 -6.46
CA LEU A 100 -11.52 0.70 -7.01
C LEU A 100 -12.77 1.05 -7.82
N ALA A 101 -13.73 0.13 -8.03
CA ALA A 101 -14.95 0.41 -8.80
C ALA A 101 -15.74 1.60 -8.24
N GLY A 102 -15.94 1.66 -6.92
CA GLY A 102 -16.62 2.80 -6.29
C GLY A 102 -15.86 4.11 -6.49
N LEU A 103 -14.53 4.07 -6.48
CA LEU A 103 -13.71 5.25 -6.74
C LEU A 103 -13.85 5.73 -8.19
N MET A 104 -13.80 4.79 -9.13
CA MET A 104 -13.97 5.07 -10.55
C MET A 104 -15.37 5.66 -10.84
N GLU A 105 -16.41 5.16 -10.18
CA GLU A 105 -17.76 5.70 -10.32
C GLU A 105 -17.83 7.16 -9.82
N VAL A 106 -17.27 7.46 -8.65
CA VAL A 106 -17.22 8.83 -8.11
C VAL A 106 -16.43 9.76 -9.05
N MET A 107 -15.28 9.29 -9.55
CA MET A 107 -14.45 10.06 -10.47
C MET A 107 -15.14 10.30 -11.83
N SER A 108 -15.92 9.33 -12.32
CA SER A 108 -16.65 9.45 -13.59
C SER A 108 -17.77 10.48 -13.56
N LYS A 109 -18.31 10.77 -12.37
CA LYS A 109 -19.38 11.76 -12.15
C LYS A 109 -18.84 13.17 -11.91
N LEU A 110 -17.52 13.37 -11.93
CA LEU A 110 -16.92 14.68 -11.75
C LEU A 110 -17.33 15.64 -12.87
N ARG A 111 -17.73 16.85 -12.49
CA ARG A 111 -18.11 17.89 -13.44
C ARG A 111 -16.89 18.63 -13.97
N GLN A 112 -17.08 19.39 -15.04
CA GLN A 112 -16.01 20.22 -15.59
C GLN A 112 -15.51 21.26 -14.56
N GLY A 113 -14.20 21.24 -14.29
CA GLY A 113 -13.58 22.08 -13.26
C GLY A 113 -13.50 21.43 -11.87
N GLU A 114 -13.85 20.14 -11.76
CA GLU A 114 -13.60 19.30 -10.59
C GLU A 114 -12.49 18.28 -10.89
N GLN A 115 -11.61 18.05 -9.92
CA GLN A 115 -10.54 17.07 -10.00
C GLN A 115 -10.36 16.35 -8.66
N ILE A 116 -10.18 15.03 -8.68
CA ILE A 116 -9.80 14.23 -7.51
C ILE A 116 -8.43 13.64 -7.78
N TRP A 117 -7.49 13.87 -6.88
CA TRP A 117 -6.12 13.37 -6.96
C TRP A 117 -5.87 12.45 -5.77
N ILE A 118 -5.52 11.19 -6.04
CA ILE A 118 -5.03 10.24 -5.04
C ILE A 118 -3.59 9.89 -5.42
N GLN A 119 -2.66 10.16 -4.51
CA GLN A 119 -1.23 9.96 -4.74
C GLN A 119 -0.68 9.00 -3.70
N ILE A 120 -0.13 7.89 -4.19
CA ILE A 120 0.50 6.84 -3.38
C ILE A 120 1.99 6.89 -3.69
N LEU A 121 2.75 7.47 -2.77
CA LEU A 121 4.20 7.50 -2.87
C LEU A 121 4.75 6.25 -2.21
N LEU A 122 5.64 5.53 -2.90
CA LEU A 122 6.21 4.28 -2.42
C LEU A 122 7.73 4.23 -2.63
N ARG A 123 8.44 3.77 -1.60
CA ARG A 123 9.89 3.55 -1.61
C ARG A 123 10.19 2.14 -1.12
N PRO A 124 11.02 1.35 -1.84
CA PRO A 124 11.51 0.08 -1.32
C PRO A 124 12.29 0.28 -0.02
N ILE A 125 12.00 -0.53 1.01
CA ILE A 125 12.69 -0.49 2.30
C ILE A 125 13.43 -1.80 2.58
N GLU A 126 14.44 -1.72 3.45
CA GLU A 126 15.18 -2.90 3.92
C GLU A 126 14.30 -3.76 4.84
N ASP A 127 14.56 -5.08 4.87
CA ASP A 127 13.73 -6.07 5.57
C ASP A 127 13.76 -5.99 7.12
N LYS A 128 14.46 -5.01 7.71
CA LYS A 128 14.58 -4.79 9.18
C LYS A 128 13.23 -4.62 9.90
N TRP A 129 12.21 -4.14 9.20
CA TRP A 129 10.87 -3.99 9.78
C TRP A 129 10.20 -5.34 10.07
N ARG A 130 10.58 -6.41 9.35
CA ARG A 130 10.02 -7.75 9.52
C ARG A 130 10.40 -8.36 10.88
N GLU A 131 11.59 -8.07 11.38
CA GLU A 131 12.03 -8.52 12.71
C GLU A 131 11.15 -7.91 13.81
N LYS A 132 10.78 -6.64 13.67
CA LYS A 132 9.87 -5.96 14.60
C LYS A 132 8.44 -6.49 14.50
N ALA A 133 7.98 -6.79 13.29
CA ALA A 133 6.68 -7.44 13.07
C ALA A 133 6.62 -8.82 13.73
N ARG A 134 7.67 -9.64 13.56
CA ARG A 134 7.79 -10.96 14.21
C ARG A 134 7.86 -10.86 15.73
N ALA A 135 8.63 -9.91 16.26
CA ALA A 135 8.69 -9.68 17.70
C ALA A 135 7.33 -9.25 18.28
N LEU A 136 6.53 -8.48 17.53
CA LEU A 136 5.15 -8.16 17.91
C LEU A 136 4.27 -9.42 17.92
N ALA A 137 4.36 -10.25 16.88
CA ALA A 137 3.64 -11.53 16.80
C ALA A 137 4.00 -12.46 17.97
N ASP A 138 5.29 -12.62 18.26
CA ASP A 138 5.77 -13.43 19.39
C ASP A 138 5.25 -12.92 20.74
N LYS A 139 5.23 -11.58 20.93
CA LYS A 139 4.66 -10.96 22.14
C LYS A 139 3.16 -11.23 22.27
N LEU A 140 2.42 -11.17 21.16
CA LEU A 140 0.97 -11.48 21.14
C LEU A 140 0.71 -12.97 21.39
N PHE A 141 1.61 -13.85 20.95
CA PHE A 141 1.58 -15.27 21.28
C PHE A 141 1.94 -15.57 22.75
N GLY A 142 2.45 -14.60 23.51
CA GLY A 142 2.99 -14.85 24.85
C GLY A 142 4.33 -15.58 24.85
N ARG A 143 5.00 -15.70 23.69
CA ARG A 143 6.38 -16.18 23.61
C ARG A 143 7.28 -15.13 24.26
N GLN A 144 8.10 -15.54 25.22
CA GLN A 144 9.14 -14.67 25.78
C GLN A 144 10.04 -14.19 24.63
N PRO A 145 10.33 -12.88 24.51
CA PRO A 145 11.15 -12.38 23.42
C PRO A 145 12.53 -13.06 23.49
N LYS A 146 12.92 -13.75 22.42
CA LYS A 146 14.28 -14.32 22.32
C LYS A 146 15.27 -13.16 22.52
N PRO A 147 16.15 -13.20 23.54
CA PRO A 147 17.08 -12.11 23.77
C PRO A 147 17.94 -11.92 22.52
N LYS A 148 18.09 -10.66 22.09
CA LYS A 148 18.93 -10.32 20.94
C LYS A 148 20.31 -10.95 21.14
N ALA A 149 20.70 -11.79 20.18
CA ALA A 149 21.98 -12.48 20.18
C ALA A 149 23.12 -11.50 19.87
N GLU A 150 23.42 -10.56 20.76
CA GLU A 150 24.61 -9.70 20.69
C GLU A 150 25.80 -10.29 21.48
N GLY A 151 25.75 -11.57 21.87
CA GLY A 151 26.80 -12.20 22.69
C GLY A 151 26.99 -13.72 22.57
N LEU A 152 26.54 -14.37 21.49
CA LEU A 152 26.54 -15.84 21.36
C LEU A 152 27.61 -16.42 20.41
N ILE A 153 28.74 -15.75 20.22
CA ILE A 153 29.86 -16.32 19.42
C ILE A 153 30.78 -17.22 20.28
N LYS A 154 30.68 -17.18 21.62
CA LYS A 154 31.61 -17.91 22.52
C LYS A 154 31.07 -19.22 23.11
N PHE A 155 29.80 -19.56 22.95
CA PHE A 155 29.22 -20.69 23.67
C PHE A 155 28.99 -21.97 22.85
N ASP A 156 29.15 -21.94 21.52
CA ASP A 156 28.58 -23.03 20.68
C ASP A 156 29.54 -23.78 19.76
N ILE A 157 30.86 -23.71 19.99
CA ILE A 157 31.82 -24.58 19.29
C ILE A 157 32.03 -25.89 20.06
N ARG A 158 32.01 -25.86 21.40
CA ARG A 158 32.15 -27.06 22.25
C ARG A 158 30.94 -27.99 22.14
N THR A 159 29.74 -27.43 22.22
CA THR A 159 28.48 -28.16 22.05
C THR A 159 28.36 -28.79 20.67
N TRP A 160 28.86 -28.14 19.61
CA TRP A 160 28.88 -28.69 18.25
C TRP A 160 29.84 -29.89 18.10
N PHE A 161 31.04 -29.84 18.70
CA PHE A 161 31.97 -30.97 18.69
C PHE A 161 31.45 -32.16 19.51
N GLU A 162 30.82 -31.90 20.67
CA GLU A 162 30.18 -32.96 21.48
C GLU A 162 28.99 -33.58 20.73
N SER A 163 28.19 -32.77 20.03
CA SER A 163 27.04 -33.22 19.24
C SER A 163 27.45 -34.13 18.07
N ILE A 164 28.55 -33.80 17.36
CA ILE A 164 29.07 -34.65 16.27
C ILE A 164 29.64 -35.97 16.80
N SER A 165 30.32 -35.94 17.95
CA SER A 165 30.84 -37.16 18.58
C SER A 165 29.73 -38.11 19.02
N ASN A 166 28.60 -37.57 19.51
CA ASN A 166 27.44 -38.34 19.96
C ASN A 166 26.66 -38.94 18.77
N VAL A 167 26.55 -38.23 17.64
CA VAL A 167 25.95 -38.75 16.40
C VAL A 167 26.80 -39.88 15.80
N LEU A 168 28.12 -39.78 15.84
CA LEU A 168 29.03 -40.87 15.43
C LEU A 168 28.92 -42.09 16.36
N HIS A 169 28.70 -41.87 17.66
CA HIS A 169 28.45 -42.95 18.61
C HIS A 169 27.07 -43.60 18.42
N GLU A 170 26.03 -42.83 18.05
CA GLU A 170 24.66 -43.27 17.76
C GLU A 170 24.58 -44.24 16.57
N ILE A 171 25.33 -43.95 15.49
CA ILE A 171 25.44 -44.83 14.32
C ILE A 171 26.11 -46.17 14.69
N PHE A 172 27.00 -46.17 15.69
CA PHE A 172 27.72 -47.35 16.15
C PHE A 172 26.96 -48.19 17.19
N THR A 173 26.07 -47.62 18.00
CA THR A 173 25.43 -48.32 19.14
C THR A 173 23.91 -48.51 19.04
N ASN A 174 23.24 -47.95 18.03
CA ASN A 174 21.84 -48.24 17.68
C ASN A 174 20.86 -48.14 18.86
N GLN A 175 21.02 -47.12 19.71
CA GLN A 175 20.03 -46.72 20.74
C GLN A 175 19.61 -45.26 20.51
N PRO A 176 18.30 -44.92 20.56
CA PRO A 176 17.85 -43.56 20.28
C PRO A 176 18.17 -42.61 21.44
N GLY A 177 18.93 -41.56 21.16
CA GLY A 177 19.19 -40.47 22.10
C GLY A 177 17.97 -39.55 22.31
N PRO A 178 17.93 -38.76 23.40
CA PRO A 178 16.78 -37.97 23.79
C PRO A 178 16.73 -36.65 23.02
N TYR A 179 16.42 -36.68 21.72
CA TYR A 179 16.02 -35.47 20.99
C TYR A 179 14.53 -35.17 21.24
N ALA A 180 14.22 -34.79 22.49
CA ALA A 180 12.87 -34.42 22.93
C ALA A 180 12.54 -32.92 22.72
N GLY A 181 13.51 -32.08 22.33
CA GLY A 181 13.34 -30.62 22.31
C GLY A 181 12.45 -30.09 21.20
N VAL A 182 12.63 -30.56 19.96
CA VAL A 182 11.94 -29.99 18.78
C VAL A 182 10.45 -30.37 18.76
N ALA A 183 10.12 -31.60 19.17
CA ALA A 183 8.73 -32.08 19.20
C ALA A 183 7.93 -31.50 20.39
N GLU A 184 8.57 -31.11 21.49
CA GLU A 184 7.89 -30.44 22.60
C GLU A 184 7.62 -28.95 22.30
N GLU A 185 8.53 -28.25 21.63
CA GLU A 185 8.32 -26.84 21.24
C GLU A 185 7.15 -26.70 20.26
N GLU A 186 7.06 -27.56 19.23
CA GLU A 186 5.91 -27.54 18.31
C GLU A 186 4.57 -27.85 19.00
N LYS A 187 4.57 -28.75 20.00
CA LYS A 187 3.36 -29.07 20.78
C LYS A 187 2.95 -27.91 21.69
N LYS A 188 3.91 -27.21 22.31
CA LYS A 188 3.65 -26.02 23.14
C LYS A 188 3.10 -24.88 22.28
N ASP A 189 3.66 -24.66 21.10
CA ASP A 189 3.19 -23.65 20.15
C ASP A 189 1.77 -23.95 19.65
N ARG A 190 1.45 -25.22 19.33
CA ARG A 190 0.08 -25.63 18.97
C ARG A 190 -0.91 -25.48 20.14
N ALA A 191 -0.49 -25.77 21.36
CA ALA A 191 -1.32 -25.60 22.55
C ALA A 191 -1.59 -24.10 22.84
N LEU A 192 -0.60 -23.23 22.71
CA LEU A 192 -0.72 -21.77 22.84
C LEU A 192 -1.63 -21.19 21.74
N LEU A 193 -1.47 -21.64 20.49
CA LEU A 193 -2.40 -21.33 19.40
C LEU A 193 -3.82 -21.72 19.77
N MET A 194 -4.03 -22.88 20.39
CA MET A 194 -5.35 -23.35 20.83
C MET A 194 -5.93 -22.59 22.03
N MET A 195 -5.11 -21.86 22.80
CA MET A 195 -5.55 -21.02 23.92
C MET A 195 -5.94 -19.60 23.52
N LEU A 196 -5.43 -19.09 22.39
CA LEU A 196 -5.79 -17.77 21.88
C LEU A 196 -7.24 -17.75 21.40
N SER A 197 -7.92 -16.61 21.60
CA SER A 197 -9.23 -16.38 20.99
C SER A 197 -9.11 -16.41 19.46
N PRO A 198 -10.16 -16.79 18.72
CA PRO A 198 -10.12 -16.82 17.25
C PRO A 198 -9.64 -15.49 16.64
N ALA A 199 -10.08 -14.35 17.19
CA ALA A 199 -9.69 -13.03 16.71
C ALA A 199 -8.20 -12.73 16.93
N GLU A 200 -7.60 -13.18 18.03
CA GLU A 200 -6.16 -13.02 18.28
C GLU A 200 -5.34 -13.88 17.32
N ARG A 201 -5.80 -15.11 17.02
CA ARG A 201 -5.14 -15.97 16.02
C ARG A 201 -5.11 -15.31 14.65
N ASP A 202 -6.23 -14.73 14.23
CA ASP A 202 -6.34 -14.05 12.94
C ASP A 202 -5.41 -12.82 12.86
N ILE A 203 -5.32 -12.05 13.96
CA ILE A 203 -4.40 -10.90 14.05
C ILE A 203 -2.95 -11.36 13.86
N VAL A 204 -2.56 -12.43 14.56
CA VAL A 204 -1.18 -12.90 14.52
C VAL A 204 -0.84 -13.51 13.17
N ALA A 205 -1.72 -14.34 12.60
CA ALA A 205 -1.57 -14.87 11.26
C ALA A 205 -1.44 -13.74 10.22
N GLY A 206 -2.25 -12.69 10.33
CA GLY A 206 -2.17 -11.52 9.45
C GLY A 206 -0.84 -10.75 9.57
N ILE A 207 -0.29 -10.62 10.78
CA ILE A 207 1.02 -9.99 11.00
C ILE A 207 2.14 -10.84 10.37
N GLU A 208 2.10 -12.16 10.55
CA GLU A 208 3.09 -13.07 9.96
C GLU A 208 3.02 -13.07 8.43
N GLU A 209 1.81 -13.09 7.87
CA GLU A 209 1.58 -13.00 6.43
C GLU A 209 2.10 -11.68 5.86
N LYS A 210 1.83 -10.55 6.55
CA LYS A 210 2.37 -9.25 6.16
C LYS A 210 3.89 -9.26 6.20
N ALA A 211 4.50 -9.79 7.26
CA ALA A 211 5.95 -9.88 7.42
C ALA A 211 6.62 -10.80 6.38
N GLY A 212 5.90 -11.79 5.85
CA GLY A 212 6.38 -12.66 4.76
C GLY A 212 6.57 -11.93 3.43
N LYS A 213 5.81 -10.85 3.19
CA LYS A 213 5.78 -10.12 1.91
C LYS A 213 6.77 -8.95 1.90
N LYS A 214 7.17 -8.48 0.72
CA LYS A 214 8.06 -7.31 0.62
C LYS A 214 7.30 -6.05 1.02
N GLY A 215 7.97 -5.20 1.79
CA GLY A 215 7.41 -3.97 2.34
C GLY A 215 7.96 -2.74 1.62
N PHE A 216 7.15 -1.69 1.58
CA PHE A 216 7.48 -0.39 1.04
C PHE A 216 7.13 0.69 2.06
N GLY A 217 8.01 1.68 2.19
CA GLY A 217 7.71 2.90 2.92
C GLY A 217 6.78 3.75 2.07
N CYS A 218 5.57 3.98 2.56
CA CYS A 218 4.46 4.53 1.82
C CYS A 218 3.94 5.81 2.44
N LYS A 219 3.46 6.71 1.59
CA LYS A 219 2.67 7.87 1.98
C LYS A 219 1.52 8.05 1.01
N VAL A 220 0.32 7.92 1.52
CA VAL A 220 -0.90 8.19 0.76
C VAL A 220 -1.44 9.57 1.12
N GLN A 221 -1.68 10.37 0.10
CA GLN A 221 -2.30 11.69 0.22
C GLN A 221 -3.33 11.86 -0.87
N TRP A 222 -4.43 12.55 -0.56
CA TRP A 222 -5.44 12.81 -1.56
C TRP A 222 -6.05 14.19 -1.40
N GLY A 223 -6.56 14.71 -2.51
CA GLY A 223 -7.12 16.04 -2.60
C GLY A 223 -8.23 16.11 -3.64
N TYR A 224 -9.25 16.89 -3.32
CA TYR A 224 -10.33 17.28 -4.21
C TYR A 224 -10.15 18.76 -4.54
N LEU A 225 -9.85 19.07 -5.80
CA LEU A 225 -9.66 20.41 -6.31
C LEU A 225 -10.87 20.79 -7.14
N PHE A 226 -11.42 21.97 -6.92
CA PHE A 226 -12.65 22.38 -7.58
C PHE A 226 -12.69 23.88 -7.81
N LYS A 227 -13.39 24.29 -8.86
CA LYS A 227 -13.84 25.69 -8.96
C LYS A 227 -14.79 25.99 -7.81
N LYS A 228 -14.70 27.16 -7.18
CA LYS A 228 -15.45 27.49 -5.94
C LYS A 228 -16.95 27.27 -6.05
N GLU A 229 -17.53 27.55 -7.21
CA GLU A 229 -18.96 27.36 -7.51
C GLU A 229 -19.39 25.88 -7.52
N MET A 230 -18.42 24.96 -7.66
CA MET A 230 -18.62 23.52 -7.83
C MET A 230 -18.25 22.74 -6.57
N MET A 231 -18.21 23.38 -5.41
CA MET A 231 -17.91 22.70 -4.15
C MET A 231 -18.96 21.61 -3.85
N SER A 232 -18.52 20.35 -3.78
CA SER A 232 -19.35 19.21 -3.37
C SER A 232 -18.71 18.48 -2.20
N MET A 233 -19.35 18.55 -1.03
CA MET A 233 -18.96 17.73 0.12
C MET A 233 -19.38 16.27 -0.04
N GLY A 234 -20.34 15.97 -0.94
CA GLY A 234 -20.73 14.61 -1.28
C GLY A 234 -19.57 13.82 -1.89
N ASN A 235 -18.81 14.45 -2.80
CA ASN A 235 -17.62 13.82 -3.40
C ASN A 235 -16.56 13.50 -2.33
N VAL A 236 -16.38 14.40 -1.36
CA VAL A 236 -15.45 14.19 -0.25
C VAL A 236 -15.89 13.02 0.62
N ALA A 237 -17.18 12.97 0.99
CA ALA A 237 -17.73 11.89 1.79
C ALA A 237 -17.64 10.53 1.07
N ALA A 238 -17.89 10.51 -0.24
CA ALA A 238 -17.80 9.30 -1.05
C ALA A 238 -16.37 8.73 -1.08
N VAL A 239 -15.36 9.56 -1.36
CA VAL A 239 -13.95 9.12 -1.34
C VAL A 239 -13.53 8.64 0.05
N MET A 240 -13.95 9.33 1.11
CA MET A 240 -13.67 8.88 2.48
C MET A 240 -14.35 7.55 2.82
N GLY A 241 -15.58 7.33 2.35
CA GLY A 241 -16.28 6.06 2.49
C GLY A 241 -15.55 4.91 1.80
N ILE A 242 -15.04 5.16 0.59
CA ILE A 242 -14.23 4.19 -0.16
C ILE A 242 -12.92 3.90 0.58
N ILE A 243 -12.22 4.90 1.10
CA ILE A 243 -10.99 4.66 1.89
C ILE A 243 -11.27 3.77 3.11
N ASN A 244 -12.43 3.97 3.77
CA ASN A 244 -12.83 3.14 4.90
C ASN A 244 -13.13 1.67 4.53
N GLN A 245 -13.38 1.34 3.26
CA GLN A 245 -13.61 -0.06 2.85
C GLN A 245 -12.37 -0.95 3.05
N PHE A 246 -11.18 -0.33 3.03
CA PHE A 246 -9.90 -1.00 3.27
C PHE A 246 -9.59 -1.18 4.76
N ALA A 247 -10.48 -0.70 5.65
CA ALA A 247 -10.37 -0.93 7.08
C ALA A 247 -10.70 -2.39 7.42
N HIS A 248 -9.86 -3.00 8.26
CA HIS A 248 -10.15 -4.27 8.88
C HIS A 248 -10.55 -4.05 10.34
N LEU A 249 -11.70 -4.59 10.76
CA LEU A 249 -12.29 -4.35 12.10
C LEU A 249 -11.31 -4.64 13.24
N ASN A 250 -10.57 -5.75 13.13
CA ASN A 250 -9.67 -6.21 14.19
C ASN A 250 -8.21 -5.78 13.99
N MET A 251 -7.86 -5.17 12.84
CA MET A 251 -6.46 -4.87 12.46
C MET A 251 -6.30 -3.37 12.16
N ASN A 252 -5.76 -3.01 11.00
CA ASN A 252 -5.44 -1.62 10.67
C ASN A 252 -6.50 -0.98 9.75
N SER A 253 -6.50 0.34 9.73
CA SER A 253 -7.33 1.16 8.85
C SER A 253 -6.59 2.43 8.43
N LEU A 254 -6.98 3.00 7.29
CA LEU A 254 -6.47 4.28 6.82
C LEU A 254 -7.35 5.42 7.36
N LYS A 255 -6.77 6.28 8.20
CA LYS A 255 -7.46 7.45 8.76
C LYS A 255 -6.86 8.76 8.25
N PRO A 256 -7.67 9.83 8.12
CA PRO A 256 -7.15 11.14 7.76
C PRO A 256 -6.37 11.76 8.93
N VAL A 257 -5.15 12.22 8.68
CA VAL A 257 -4.33 12.93 9.67
C VAL A 257 -5.04 14.24 10.02
N ARG A 258 -5.62 14.32 11.23
CA ARG A 258 -6.47 15.44 11.69
C ARG A 258 -5.84 16.82 11.46
N LYS A 259 -4.51 16.92 11.61
CA LYS A 259 -3.77 18.18 11.43
C LYS A 259 -3.73 18.65 9.97
N THR A 260 -3.76 17.72 9.01
CA THR A 260 -3.61 17.99 7.57
C THR A 260 -4.93 18.21 6.85
N ILE A 261 -6.06 17.85 7.46
CA ILE A 261 -7.40 18.10 6.89
C ILE A 261 -7.57 19.60 6.65
N THR A 262 -7.74 19.98 5.39
CA THR A 262 -7.79 21.39 4.98
C THR A 262 -9.04 22.12 5.46
N ALA A 263 -10.17 21.42 5.60
CA ALA A 263 -11.43 21.98 6.09
C ALA A 263 -11.49 22.16 7.62
N ARG A 264 -10.58 21.52 8.38
CA ARG A 264 -10.66 21.47 9.85
C ARG A 264 -9.64 22.42 10.48
N ALA A 265 -10.12 23.51 11.06
CA ALA A 265 -9.35 24.38 11.96
C ALA A 265 -10.27 24.82 13.11
N TYR A 266 -9.71 24.92 14.32
CA TYR A 266 -10.44 25.29 15.53
C TYR A 266 -9.82 26.53 16.17
N TYR A 267 -10.63 27.25 16.95
CA TYR A 267 -10.24 28.43 17.73
C TYR A 267 -9.93 29.66 16.85
N LEU A 268 -8.78 30.30 17.09
CA LEU A 268 -8.40 31.58 16.47
C LEU A 268 -7.94 31.41 15.02
N PHE A 269 -8.21 32.44 14.20
CA PHE A 269 -7.78 32.57 12.80
C PHE A 269 -8.15 31.38 11.91
N THR A 270 -9.36 30.85 12.11
CA THR A 270 -9.84 29.62 11.46
C THR A 270 -9.71 29.70 9.93
N GLU A 271 -10.12 30.80 9.30
CA GLU A 271 -10.05 30.95 7.83
C GLU A 271 -8.61 31.10 7.31
N GLN A 272 -7.77 31.89 7.96
CA GLN A 272 -6.35 32.03 7.58
C GLN A 272 -5.60 30.71 7.72
N ARG A 273 -5.92 29.92 8.76
CA ARG A 273 -5.30 28.61 9.00
C ARG A 273 -5.79 27.57 7.99
N LYS A 274 -7.09 27.55 7.64
CA LYS A 274 -7.60 26.72 6.53
C LYS A 274 -6.91 27.07 5.22
N PHE A 275 -6.77 28.36 4.93
CA PHE A 275 -6.06 28.86 3.74
C PHE A 275 -4.60 28.37 3.70
N TYR A 276 -3.87 28.52 4.82
CA TYR A 276 -2.49 28.06 4.93
C TYR A 276 -2.38 26.55 4.73
N LYS A 277 -3.25 25.75 5.37
CA LYS A 277 -3.27 24.30 5.22
C LYS A 277 -3.48 23.85 3.78
N LYS A 278 -4.44 24.45 3.08
CA LYS A 278 -4.69 24.20 1.64
C LYS A 278 -3.43 24.46 0.82
N ARG A 279 -2.77 25.60 1.03
CA ARG A 279 -1.53 25.97 0.33
C ARG A 279 -0.38 24.99 0.61
N VAL A 280 -0.20 24.58 1.86
CA VAL A 280 0.82 23.62 2.26
C VAL A 280 0.55 22.25 1.65
N LEU A 281 -0.69 21.77 1.72
CA LEU A 281 -1.08 20.48 1.14
C LEU A 281 -0.86 20.48 -0.37
N MET A 282 -1.27 21.55 -1.07
CA MET A 282 -1.00 21.67 -2.50
C MET A 282 0.49 21.55 -2.78
N ARG A 283 1.35 22.30 -2.08
CA ARG A 283 2.81 22.21 -2.25
C ARG A 283 3.34 20.77 -2.05
N TRP A 284 2.82 20.02 -1.08
CA TRP A 284 3.18 18.62 -0.86
C TRP A 284 2.70 17.69 -1.98
N MET A 285 1.48 17.88 -2.47
CA MET A 285 0.93 17.12 -3.59
C MET A 285 1.67 17.40 -4.90
N ARG A 286 2.17 18.62 -5.08
CA ARG A 286 2.97 18.98 -6.25
C ARG A 286 4.38 18.42 -6.21
N SER A 287 5.05 18.62 -5.07
CA SER A 287 6.43 18.17 -4.89
C SER A 287 6.55 16.66 -4.81
N ARG A 288 5.47 15.96 -4.41
CA ARG A 288 5.46 14.50 -4.16
C ARG A 288 6.65 14.09 -3.31
N SER A 289 6.94 14.91 -2.30
CA SER A 289 8.08 14.69 -1.43
C SER A 289 7.83 13.51 -0.50
N LEU A 290 8.71 12.51 -0.50
CA LEU A 290 8.74 11.39 0.45
C LEU A 290 9.94 11.52 1.41
N TRP A 291 10.09 12.71 1.99
CA TRP A 291 11.13 13.01 2.98
C TRP A 291 10.78 12.52 4.39
N GLU A 292 9.51 12.62 4.77
CA GLU A 292 8.99 12.07 6.03
C GLU A 292 9.04 10.53 5.99
N ASP A 293 9.33 9.91 7.14
CA ASP A 293 9.15 8.47 7.30
C ASP A 293 7.63 8.23 7.36
N GLY A 294 7.09 7.64 6.29
CA GLY A 294 5.68 7.29 6.17
C GLY A 294 5.33 6.06 7.01
N TYR A 295 4.46 5.21 6.48
CA TYR A 295 4.13 3.92 7.09
C TYR A 295 4.41 2.77 6.13
N ILE A 296 4.51 1.55 6.66
CA ILE A 296 4.86 0.39 5.86
C ILE A 296 3.61 -0.32 5.33
N LEU A 297 3.56 -0.47 4.01
CA LEU A 297 2.60 -1.33 3.31
C LEU A 297 3.34 -2.44 2.57
N ASN A 298 2.73 -3.62 2.51
CA ASN A 298 3.20 -4.73 1.69
C ASN A 298 2.68 -4.61 0.23
N ILE A 299 3.12 -5.53 -0.62
CA ILE A 299 2.73 -5.56 -2.04
C ILE A 299 1.21 -5.68 -2.23
N GLU A 300 0.51 -6.48 -1.41
CA GLU A 300 -0.93 -6.70 -1.57
C GLU A 300 -1.77 -5.54 -1.08
N GLU A 301 -1.39 -4.92 0.03
CA GLU A 301 -2.01 -3.69 0.53
C GLU A 301 -1.87 -2.59 -0.52
N LEU A 302 -0.69 -2.48 -1.15
CA LEU A 302 -0.47 -1.54 -2.25
C LEU A 302 -1.29 -1.89 -3.49
N ALA A 303 -1.33 -3.16 -3.89
CA ALA A 303 -2.13 -3.60 -5.03
C ALA A 303 -3.62 -3.37 -4.80
N SER A 304 -4.09 -3.42 -3.55
CA SER A 304 -5.49 -3.14 -3.20
C SER A 304 -5.84 -1.64 -3.32
N LEU A 305 -4.84 -0.77 -3.10
CA LEU A 305 -5.00 0.69 -3.17
C LEU A 305 -4.74 1.26 -4.57
N TYR A 306 -3.95 0.56 -5.39
CA TYR A 306 -3.61 0.96 -6.75
C TYR A 306 -3.42 -0.26 -7.65
N HIS A 307 -4.34 -0.42 -8.59
CA HIS A 307 -4.24 -1.34 -9.70
C HIS A 307 -5.03 -0.79 -10.88
N PHE A 308 -4.72 -1.25 -12.09
CA PHE A 308 -5.50 -0.89 -13.27
C PHE A 308 -6.77 -1.75 -13.32
N PRO A 309 -7.90 -1.21 -13.79
CA PRO A 309 -9.15 -1.95 -13.89
C PRO A 309 -8.96 -3.21 -14.76
N THR A 310 -9.46 -4.34 -14.26
CA THR A 310 -9.39 -5.63 -14.96
C THR A 310 -10.34 -5.63 -16.17
N ILE A 311 -9.96 -6.35 -17.23
CA ILE A 311 -10.65 -6.39 -18.54
C ILE A 311 -12.17 -6.68 -18.44
N GLY A 312 -12.62 -7.40 -17.40
CA GLY A 312 -14.04 -7.69 -17.16
C GLY A 312 -14.86 -6.55 -16.53
N VAL A 313 -14.21 -5.58 -15.89
CA VAL A 313 -14.86 -4.42 -15.28
C VAL A 313 -14.75 -3.27 -16.28
N LYS A 314 -15.82 -3.03 -17.05
CA LYS A 314 -15.93 -1.85 -17.90
C LYS A 314 -15.98 -0.61 -17.01
N ALA A 315 -14.82 -0.08 -16.63
CA ALA A 315 -14.73 1.21 -15.96
C ALA A 315 -15.32 2.26 -16.92
N PRO A 316 -16.44 2.91 -16.56
CA PRO A 316 -17.28 3.64 -17.52
C PRO A 316 -16.64 4.91 -18.09
N ALA A 317 -15.48 5.35 -17.57
CA ALA A 317 -14.84 6.61 -17.97
C ALA A 317 -13.31 6.55 -18.07
N THR A 318 -12.73 5.36 -18.29
CA THR A 318 -11.33 5.29 -18.73
C THR A 318 -11.30 5.51 -20.24
N PRO A 319 -10.47 6.42 -20.80
CA PRO A 319 -10.40 6.60 -22.24
C PRO A 319 -9.89 5.32 -22.90
N TYR A 320 -10.75 4.66 -23.67
CA TYR A 320 -10.36 3.52 -24.51
C TYR A 320 -9.83 4.03 -25.84
N ILE A 321 -8.78 3.41 -26.35
CA ILE A 321 -8.21 3.75 -27.65
C ILE A 321 -8.71 2.71 -28.64
N ASP A 322 -9.50 3.16 -29.63
CA ASP A 322 -10.16 2.27 -30.60
C ASP A 322 -9.20 1.59 -31.57
N VAL A 323 -7.98 2.12 -31.73
CA VAL A 323 -7.01 1.65 -32.71
C VAL A 323 -5.71 1.26 -32.02
N LYS A 324 -5.41 -0.04 -32.01
CA LYS A 324 -4.07 -0.54 -31.66
C LYS A 324 -3.07 0.02 -32.67
N LYS A 325 -2.02 0.70 -32.21
CA LYS A 325 -0.84 0.91 -33.05
C LYS A 325 -0.26 -0.47 -33.35
N GLY A 326 -0.37 -0.92 -34.59
CA GLY A 326 0.36 -2.08 -35.07
C GLY A 326 1.84 -1.85 -34.82
N GLY A 327 2.52 -2.84 -34.24
CA GLY A 327 3.99 -2.82 -34.22
C GLY A 327 4.52 -2.65 -35.66
N PRO A 328 5.67 -1.99 -35.84
CA PRO A 328 6.25 -1.85 -37.17
C PRO A 328 6.36 -3.23 -37.83
N PRO A 329 6.00 -3.38 -39.12
CA PRO A 329 6.15 -4.64 -39.85
C PRO A 329 7.59 -5.13 -39.70
N VAL A 330 7.76 -6.41 -39.38
CA VAL A 330 9.07 -7.01 -39.09
C VAL A 330 9.98 -7.06 -40.34
N ASP A 331 9.39 -6.89 -41.54
CA ASP A 331 10.07 -6.89 -42.84
C ASP A 331 10.01 -5.52 -43.54
N LEU A 332 10.66 -4.51 -42.97
CA LEU A 332 11.07 -3.35 -43.77
C LEU A 332 12.49 -3.63 -44.31
N PRO A 333 12.67 -3.85 -45.62
CA PRO A 333 14.00 -3.93 -46.19
C PRO A 333 14.70 -2.59 -45.94
N MET A 334 15.82 -2.62 -45.20
CA MET A 334 16.70 -1.47 -45.10
C MET A 334 17.34 -1.26 -46.48
N LEU A 335 16.96 -0.17 -47.14
CA LEU A 335 17.60 0.33 -48.35
C LEU A 335 18.95 0.97 -48.04
#